data_AF-A0A0J0XDM1-F1
#
_entry.id   AF-A0A0J0XDM1-F1
#
_cell.length_a   1.000
_cell.length_b   1.000
_cell.length_c   1.000
_cell.angle_alpha   90.00
_cell.angle_beta   90.00
_cell.angle_gamma   90.00
#
_symmetry.space_group_name_H-M   'P 1'
#
loop_
_entity.id
_entity.type
_entity.pdbx_description
1 polymer ?
#
loop_
_entity_poly.entity_id
_entity_poly.type
_entity_poly.pdbx_seq_one_letter_code
_entity_poly.pdbx_strand_id
1 'polypeptide(L)'
;MPLPKTIAEPYEHDALVLLPVSDPLPASPAAQVSALASALEEHLSGNDAPPLVPITGSMRTAQRNAQSMQNASRLGAAQARVQLNEADVGLQTAEYELARVREEMAVCRAYEPMYETIPMQSETDFIASASLTTASDDDPMARKYGILLARLEAELGFVQAQEKRIAELTAQRDELVRSRREIAKKADAVDVLLADYSKVSHTMLKRRS
;
A
#
# COMPACT_ATOMS: atom_id res chain seq x y z
N MET A 1 -9.16 -39.69 8.86
CA MET A 1 -8.51 -38.56 9.55
C MET A 1 -8.11 -39.03 10.94
N PRO A 2 -6.82 -38.92 11.34
CA PRO A 2 -6.42 -39.27 12.69
C PRO A 2 -6.94 -38.21 13.67
N LEU A 3 -7.66 -38.65 14.71
CA LEU A 3 -8.10 -37.79 15.80
C LEU A 3 -6.90 -37.49 16.72
N PRO A 4 -6.77 -36.26 17.25
CA PRO A 4 -5.67 -35.89 18.13
C PRO A 4 -5.74 -36.68 19.45
N LYS A 5 -4.57 -37.10 19.95
CA LYS A 5 -4.43 -37.95 21.15
C LYS A 5 -4.55 -37.18 22.47
N THR A 6 -4.52 -35.86 22.42
CA THR A 6 -4.58 -34.97 23.58
C THR A 6 -5.46 -33.79 23.24
N ILE A 7 -6.53 -33.61 24.01
CA ILE A 7 -7.39 -32.44 23.96
C ILE A 7 -6.77 -31.44 24.95
N ALA A 8 -6.24 -30.33 24.46
CA ALA A 8 -5.70 -29.28 25.33
C ALA A 8 -6.85 -28.61 26.12
N GLU A 9 -6.53 -28.04 27.28
CA GLU A 9 -7.49 -27.22 28.02
C GLU A 9 -7.95 -26.03 27.15
N PRO A 10 -9.25 -25.70 27.16
CA PRO A 10 -9.80 -24.68 26.29
C PRO A 10 -9.23 -23.30 26.65
N TYR A 11 -8.79 -22.57 25.62
CA TYR A 11 -8.17 -21.25 25.74
C TYR A 11 -9.20 -20.22 26.23
N GLU A 12 -8.81 -19.27 27.08
CA GLU A 12 -9.72 -18.27 27.68
C GLU A 12 -10.42 -17.37 26.64
N HIS A 13 -9.90 -17.32 25.41
CA HIS A 13 -10.49 -16.61 24.27
C HIS A 13 -10.99 -17.55 23.17
N ASP A 14 -11.20 -18.82 23.47
CA ASP A 14 -11.81 -19.77 22.53
C ASP A 14 -13.26 -19.33 22.27
N ALA A 15 -13.59 -19.07 21.00
CA ALA A 15 -14.92 -18.66 20.55
C ALA A 15 -15.99 -19.70 20.91
N LEU A 16 -15.61 -20.95 21.18
CA LEU A 16 -16.50 -22.00 21.67
C LEU A 16 -16.83 -21.89 23.16
N VAL A 17 -15.99 -21.22 23.96
CA VAL A 17 -16.20 -20.96 25.40
C VAL A 17 -16.92 -19.63 25.64
N LEU A 18 -16.77 -18.67 24.73
CA LEU A 18 -17.29 -17.31 24.85
C LEU A 18 -18.71 -17.11 24.28
N LEU A 19 -19.35 -18.17 23.77
CA LEU A 19 -20.75 -18.06 23.34
C LEU A 19 -21.68 -18.07 24.57
N PRO A 20 -22.36 -16.95 24.89
CA PRO A 20 -23.37 -16.98 25.93
C PRO A 20 -24.48 -17.93 25.47
N VAL A 21 -24.79 -18.91 26.31
CA VAL A 21 -25.97 -19.75 26.11
C VAL A 21 -27.17 -18.81 26.06
N SER A 22 -27.91 -18.81 24.96
CA SER A 22 -28.97 -17.85 24.69
C SER A 22 -30.03 -17.88 25.80
N ASP A 23 -30.24 -16.74 26.47
CA ASP A 23 -31.28 -16.55 27.48
C ASP A 23 -32.63 -16.14 26.85
N PRO A 24 -33.78 -16.53 27.42
CA PRO A 24 -33.91 -17.31 28.64
C PRO A 24 -34.02 -18.81 28.34
N LEU A 25 -33.08 -19.60 28.87
CA LEU A 25 -33.32 -21.05 28.93
C LEU A 25 -34.46 -21.34 29.92
N PRO A 26 -35.37 -22.28 29.62
CA PRO A 26 -36.32 -22.75 30.61
C PRO A 26 -35.57 -23.33 31.82
N ALA A 27 -36.17 -23.18 33.02
CA ALA A 27 -35.59 -23.64 34.28
C ALA A 27 -35.05 -25.08 34.16
N SER A 28 -33.84 -25.30 34.70
CA SER A 28 -33.14 -26.58 34.58
C SER A 28 -34.02 -27.75 35.04
N PRO A 29 -34.19 -28.81 34.22
CA PRO A 29 -34.97 -29.98 34.59
C PRO A 29 -34.30 -30.77 35.70
N ALA A 30 -33.03 -30.50 36.05
CA ALA A 30 -32.30 -31.21 37.10
C ALA A 30 -33.03 -31.18 38.46
N ALA A 31 -33.62 -30.04 38.83
CA ALA A 31 -34.40 -29.90 40.05
C ALA A 31 -35.74 -30.67 40.01
N GLN A 32 -36.31 -30.86 38.81
CA GLN A 32 -37.54 -31.63 38.62
C GLN A 32 -37.26 -33.13 38.62
N VAL A 33 -36.10 -33.55 38.10
CA VAL A 33 -35.67 -34.94 38.07
C VAL A 33 -35.28 -35.43 39.47
N SER A 34 -34.61 -34.61 40.29
CA SER A 34 -34.31 -34.96 41.67
C SER A 34 -35.58 -35.11 42.52
N ALA A 35 -36.54 -34.19 42.38
CA ALA A 35 -37.84 -34.28 43.06
C ALA A 35 -38.64 -35.52 42.61
N LEU A 36 -38.57 -35.89 41.33
CA LEU A 36 -39.15 -37.12 40.79
C LEU A 36 -38.51 -38.38 41.35
N ALA A 37 -37.18 -38.39 41.46
CA ALA A 37 -36.42 -39.53 42.00
C ALA A 37 -36.81 -39.79 43.46
N SER A 38 -36.87 -38.75 44.29
CA SER A 38 -37.30 -38.86 45.69
C SER A 38 -38.75 -39.32 45.82
N ALA A 39 -39.67 -38.81 44.98
CA ALA A 39 -41.08 -39.24 45.00
C ALA A 39 -41.26 -40.70 44.55
N LEU A 40 -40.42 -41.20 43.64
CA LEU A 40 -40.40 -42.60 43.22
C LEU A 40 -39.85 -43.52 44.31
N GLU A 41 -38.82 -43.08 45.02
CA GLU A 41 -38.20 -43.80 46.14
C GLU A 41 -39.13 -43.89 47.35
N GLU A 42 -39.89 -42.84 47.64
CA GLU A 42 -40.95 -42.80 48.65
C GLU A 42 -42.12 -43.75 48.27
N HIS A 43 -42.50 -43.79 46.99
CA HIS A 43 -43.52 -44.73 46.50
C HIS A 43 -43.06 -46.19 46.57
N LEU A 44 -41.78 -46.48 46.33
CA LEU A 44 -41.20 -47.83 46.38
C LEU A 44 -40.97 -48.33 47.81
N SER A 45 -40.79 -47.43 48.79
CA SER A 45 -40.54 -47.77 50.20
C SER A 45 -41.81 -48.02 51.03
N GLY A 46 -43.00 -47.77 50.47
CA GLY A 46 -44.28 -48.27 50.98
C GLY A 46 -44.94 -47.49 52.12
N ASN A 47 -44.39 -46.32 52.49
CA ASN A 47 -44.97 -45.46 53.53
C ASN A 47 -45.73 -44.29 52.87
N ASP A 48 -47.04 -44.14 53.12
CA ASP A 48 -47.91 -43.08 52.55
C ASP A 48 -47.64 -42.75 51.07
N ALA A 49 -47.65 -43.79 50.24
CA ALA A 49 -47.21 -43.71 48.86
C ALA A 49 -48.13 -42.79 48.01
N PRO A 50 -47.61 -41.71 47.40
CA PRO A 50 -48.40 -40.88 46.50
C PRO A 50 -48.86 -41.72 45.29
N PRO A 51 -50.08 -41.54 44.76
CA PRO A 51 -50.57 -42.37 43.66
C PRO A 51 -49.65 -42.28 42.41
N LEU A 52 -49.58 -43.34 41.61
CA LEU A 52 -48.73 -43.38 40.39
C LEU A 52 -49.09 -42.32 39.34
N VAL A 53 -50.36 -41.87 39.34
CA VAL A 53 -50.88 -40.90 38.36
C VAL A 53 -50.17 -39.53 38.44
N PRO A 54 -50.00 -38.88 39.61
CA PRO A 54 -49.22 -37.65 39.70
C PRO A 54 -47.74 -37.82 39.37
N ILE A 55 -47.12 -38.97 39.68
CA ILE A 55 -45.71 -39.26 39.32
C ILE A 55 -45.54 -39.35 37.79
N THR A 56 -46.43 -40.06 37.10
CA THR A 56 -46.38 -40.12 35.62
C THR A 56 -46.70 -38.76 34.98
N GLY A 57 -47.54 -37.95 35.62
CA GLY A 57 -47.81 -36.56 35.25
C GLY A 57 -46.56 -35.68 35.32
N SER A 58 -45.84 -35.72 36.45
CA SER A 58 -44.59 -34.97 36.63
C SER A 58 -43.48 -35.46 35.70
N MET A 59 -43.43 -36.76 35.39
CA MET A 59 -42.47 -37.32 34.45
C MET A 59 -42.69 -36.81 33.02
N ARG A 60 -43.95 -36.67 32.59
CA ARG A 60 -44.30 -36.07 31.29
C ARG A 60 -44.00 -34.58 31.24
N THR A 61 -44.18 -33.83 32.32
CA THR A 61 -43.83 -32.40 32.35
C THR A 61 -42.31 -32.21 32.31
N ALA A 62 -41.54 -33.00 33.07
CA ALA A 62 -40.09 -33.01 33.01
C ALA A 62 -39.56 -33.33 31.59
N GLN A 63 -40.15 -34.34 30.93
CA GLN A 63 -39.78 -34.69 29.55
C GLN A 63 -40.07 -33.57 28.55
N ARG A 64 -41.21 -32.89 28.67
CA ARG A 64 -41.55 -31.74 27.81
C ARG A 64 -40.59 -30.57 28.04
N ASN A 65 -40.22 -30.31 29.30
CA ASN A 65 -39.26 -29.26 29.65
C ASN A 65 -37.87 -29.56 29.10
N ALA A 66 -37.40 -30.81 29.22
CA ALA A 66 -36.13 -31.25 28.65
C ALA A 66 -36.11 -31.13 27.12
N GLN A 67 -37.19 -31.53 26.44
CA GLN A 67 -37.31 -31.39 24.99
C GLN A 67 -37.33 -29.92 24.54
N SER A 68 -38.04 -29.06 25.28
CA SER A 68 -38.07 -27.62 25.03
C SER A 68 -36.67 -27.01 25.17
N MET A 69 -35.95 -27.35 26.22
CA MET A 69 -34.55 -26.94 26.41
C MET A 69 -33.64 -27.41 25.28
N GLN A 70 -33.76 -28.67 24.86
CA GLN A 70 -32.95 -29.21 23.76
C GLN A 70 -33.22 -28.49 22.43
N ASN A 71 -34.48 -28.13 22.17
CA ASN A 71 -34.83 -27.37 20.98
C ASN A 71 -34.31 -25.93 21.05
N ALA A 72 -34.40 -25.29 22.22
CA ALA A 72 -33.86 -23.96 22.46
C ALA A 72 -32.33 -23.92 22.31
N SER A 73 -31.61 -24.91 22.85
CA SER A 73 -30.15 -24.97 22.72
C SER A 73 -29.70 -25.23 21.28
N ARG A 74 -30.44 -26.07 20.52
CA ARG A 74 -30.20 -26.26 19.08
C ARG A 74 -30.38 -24.97 18.30
N LEU A 75 -31.43 -24.21 18.60
CA LEU A 75 -31.69 -22.93 17.95
C LEU A 75 -30.59 -21.90 18.29
N GLY A 76 -30.22 -21.77 19.57
CA GLY A 76 -29.15 -20.88 20.00
C GLY A 76 -27.80 -21.23 19.37
N ALA A 77 -27.45 -22.52 19.32
CA ALA A 77 -26.23 -22.97 18.66
C ALA A 77 -26.25 -22.72 17.14
N ALA A 78 -27.40 -22.84 16.48
CA ALA A 78 -27.54 -22.51 15.07
C ALA A 78 -27.38 -21.01 14.82
N GLN A 79 -27.98 -20.16 15.65
CA GLN A 79 -27.84 -18.69 15.57
C GLN A 79 -26.40 -18.25 15.82
N ALA A 80 -25.74 -18.79 16.84
CA ALA A 80 -24.34 -18.54 17.13
C ALA A 80 -23.41 -18.91 15.96
N ARG A 81 -23.68 -20.05 15.30
CA ARG A 81 -22.93 -20.44 14.09
C ARG A 81 -23.13 -19.47 12.93
N VAL A 82 -24.35 -18.96 12.74
CA VAL A 82 -24.62 -17.96 11.70
C VAL A 82 -23.84 -16.68 11.99
N GLN A 83 -23.87 -16.19 13.23
CA GLN A 83 -23.11 -14.99 13.63
C GLN A 83 -21.60 -15.18 13.49
N LEU A 84 -21.07 -16.36 13.84
CA LEU A 84 -19.66 -16.67 13.64
C LEU A 84 -19.28 -16.66 12.17
N ASN A 85 -20.09 -17.27 11.30
CA ASN A 85 -19.83 -17.27 9.86
C ASN A 85 -19.86 -15.84 9.29
N GLU A 86 -20.78 -14.98 9.75
CA GLU A 86 -20.82 -13.58 9.35
C GLU A 86 -19.56 -12.82 9.77
N ALA A 87 -19.09 -13.04 11.01
CA ALA A 87 -17.85 -12.47 11.51
C ALA A 87 -16.62 -12.96 10.72
N ASP A 88 -16.55 -14.25 10.39
CA ASP A 88 -15.47 -14.86 9.61
C ASP A 88 -15.40 -14.27 8.19
N VAL A 89 -16.54 -14.04 7.54
CA VAL A 89 -16.59 -13.35 6.24
C VAL A 89 -16.07 -11.91 6.35
N GLY A 90 -16.43 -11.22 7.44
CA GLY A 90 -15.91 -9.88 7.73
C GLY A 90 -14.40 -9.87 7.91
N LEU A 91 -13.86 -10.85 8.65
CA LEU A 91 -12.42 -11.01 8.87
C LEU A 91 -11.68 -11.26 7.56
N GLN A 92 -12.14 -12.20 6.74
CA GLN A 92 -11.52 -12.49 5.44
C GLN A 92 -11.50 -11.26 4.51
N THR A 93 -12.57 -10.47 4.53
CA THR A 93 -12.64 -9.21 3.76
C THR A 93 -11.59 -8.22 4.25
N ALA A 94 -11.44 -8.06 5.57
CA ALA A 94 -10.44 -7.16 6.15
C ALA A 94 -9.01 -7.64 5.87
N GLU A 95 -8.74 -8.95 5.94
CA GLU A 95 -7.44 -9.52 5.61
C GLU A 95 -7.06 -9.31 4.15
N TYR A 96 -8.03 -9.46 3.23
CA TYR A 96 -7.84 -9.17 1.82
C TYR A 96 -7.47 -7.71 1.57
N GLU A 97 -8.23 -6.77 2.15
CA GLU A 97 -7.95 -5.34 2.02
C GLU A 97 -6.59 -4.98 2.62
N LEU A 98 -6.24 -5.57 3.76
CA LEU A 98 -4.93 -5.38 4.39
C LEU A 98 -3.80 -5.91 3.49
N ALA A 99 -3.96 -7.06 2.85
CA ALA A 99 -2.99 -7.60 1.90
C ALA A 99 -2.82 -6.66 0.70
N ARG A 100 -3.94 -6.16 0.13
CA ARG A 100 -3.93 -5.20 -0.99
C ARG A 100 -3.18 -3.93 -0.62
N VAL A 101 -3.49 -3.33 0.52
CA VAL A 101 -2.82 -2.10 1.00
C VAL A 101 -1.33 -2.34 1.20
N ARG A 102 -0.92 -3.50 1.72
CA ARG A 102 0.50 -3.83 1.86
C ARG A 102 1.22 -3.94 0.52
N GLU A 103 0.57 -4.51 -0.49
CA GLU A 103 1.11 -4.59 -1.85
C GLU A 103 1.26 -3.19 -2.46
N GLU A 104 0.23 -2.35 -2.36
CA GLU A 104 0.29 -0.95 -2.81
C GLU A 104 1.37 -0.15 -2.08
N MET A 105 1.51 -0.33 -0.76
CA MET A 105 2.59 0.29 0.01
C MET A 105 3.98 -0.18 -0.44
N ALA A 106 4.13 -1.45 -0.83
CA ALA A 106 5.40 -1.96 -1.36
C ALA A 106 5.75 -1.29 -2.69
N VAL A 107 4.77 -1.10 -3.58
CA VAL A 107 4.94 -0.34 -4.83
C VAL A 107 5.34 1.10 -4.54
N CYS A 108 4.64 1.78 -3.64
CA CYS A 108 4.95 3.16 -3.26
C CYS A 108 6.33 3.30 -2.60
N ARG A 109 6.81 2.29 -1.85
CA ARG A 109 8.16 2.28 -1.28
C ARG A 109 9.25 2.03 -2.31
N ALA A 110 8.94 1.28 -3.37
CA ALA A 110 9.84 1.05 -4.49
C ALA A 110 9.89 2.26 -5.46
N TYR A 111 9.12 3.32 -5.20
CA TYR A 111 9.23 4.55 -5.96
C TYR A 111 10.60 5.20 -5.71
N GLU A 112 11.50 5.04 -6.67
CA GLU A 112 12.76 5.76 -6.73
C GLU A 112 12.52 7.11 -7.41
N PRO A 113 12.72 8.23 -6.72
CA PRO A 113 12.55 9.54 -7.32
C PRO A 113 13.61 9.75 -8.41
N MET A 114 13.19 10.18 -9.61
CA MET A 114 14.13 10.44 -10.71
C MET A 114 15.27 11.39 -10.34
N TYR A 115 15.05 12.33 -9.41
CA TYR A 115 16.07 13.27 -8.97
C TYR A 115 17.27 12.60 -8.27
N GLU A 116 17.12 11.39 -7.71
CA GLU A 116 18.24 10.68 -7.07
C GLU A 116 19.28 10.22 -8.11
N THR A 117 18.87 10.08 -9.37
CA THR A 117 19.75 9.69 -10.48
C THR A 117 20.45 10.87 -11.15
N ILE A 118 20.04 12.11 -10.85
CA ILE A 118 20.61 13.31 -11.47
C ILE A 118 21.95 13.63 -10.80
N PRO A 119 23.04 13.81 -11.57
CA PRO A 119 24.31 14.23 -11.01
C PRO A 119 24.20 15.69 -10.54
N MET A 120 24.02 15.88 -9.24
CA MET A 120 23.96 17.19 -8.59
C MET A 120 25.22 17.44 -7.76
N GLN A 121 25.51 18.71 -7.47
CA GLN A 121 26.56 19.06 -6.50
C GLN A 121 26.31 18.38 -5.13
N SER A 122 27.36 18.20 -4.33
CA SER A 122 27.23 17.64 -2.97
C SER A 122 26.60 18.64 -2.01
N GLU A 123 25.82 18.17 -1.02
CA GLU A 123 25.04 19.03 -0.11
C GLU A 123 25.89 20.06 0.62
N THR A 124 27.05 19.63 1.08
CA THR A 124 28.04 20.48 1.73
C THR A 124 28.55 21.58 0.81
N ASP A 125 28.81 21.26 -0.46
CA ASP A 125 29.36 22.22 -1.43
C ASP A 125 28.31 23.25 -1.85
N PHE A 126 27.05 22.84 -1.99
CA PHE A 126 25.96 23.74 -2.33
C PHE A 126 25.62 24.71 -1.20
N ILE A 127 25.58 24.24 0.06
CA ILE A 127 25.33 25.11 1.20
C ILE A 127 26.44 26.17 1.32
N ALA A 128 27.69 25.77 1.08
CA ALA A 128 28.83 26.68 1.08
C ALA A 128 28.80 27.70 -0.06
N SER A 129 28.41 27.28 -1.27
CA SER A 129 28.38 28.15 -2.45
C SER A 129 27.18 29.09 -2.49
N ALA A 130 25.99 28.59 -2.13
CA ALA A 130 24.75 29.36 -2.17
C ALA A 130 24.59 30.32 -0.97
N SER A 131 25.52 30.28 0.00
CA SER A 131 25.43 31.06 1.25
C SER A 131 24.04 30.93 1.89
N LEU A 132 23.47 29.72 1.80
CA LEU A 132 22.11 29.46 2.24
C LEU A 132 22.12 29.48 3.77
N THR A 133 21.71 30.59 4.39
CA THR A 133 21.31 30.56 5.79
C THR A 133 20.11 29.64 5.87
N THR A 134 20.28 28.47 6.49
CA THR A 134 19.22 27.50 6.74
C THR A 134 18.07 28.23 7.43
N ALA A 135 17.07 28.63 6.65
CA ALA A 135 15.94 29.38 7.15
C ALA A 135 15.24 28.47 8.17
N SER A 136 15.21 28.97 9.42
CA SER A 136 14.28 28.76 10.53
C SER A 136 13.06 27.84 10.38
N ASP A 137 13.20 26.65 9.82
CA ASP A 137 12.22 25.59 10.02
C ASP A 137 12.67 24.71 11.18
N ASP A 138 11.83 24.65 12.22
CA ASP A 138 12.01 23.81 13.40
C ASP A 138 11.87 22.31 13.06
N ASP A 139 11.27 21.98 11.91
CA ASP A 139 11.15 20.60 11.42
C ASP A 139 12.38 20.20 10.58
N PRO A 140 13.19 19.22 11.03
CA PRO A 140 14.35 18.74 10.29
C PRO A 140 14.00 18.15 8.93
N MET A 141 12.80 17.59 8.74
CA MET A 141 12.38 17.01 7.45
C MET A 141 12.03 18.09 6.43
N ALA A 142 11.29 19.12 6.84
CA ALA A 142 10.99 20.27 6.01
C ALA A 142 12.28 20.96 5.52
N ARG A 143 13.26 21.12 6.43
CA ARG A 143 14.58 21.68 6.09
C ARG A 143 15.33 20.84 5.03
N LYS A 144 15.35 19.52 5.17
CA LYS A 144 16.01 18.62 4.20
C LYS A 144 15.38 18.74 2.81
N TYR A 145 14.05 18.72 2.72
CA TYR A 145 13.36 18.85 1.44
C TYR A 145 13.51 20.26 0.84
N GLY A 146 13.53 21.31 1.68
CA GLY A 146 13.79 22.67 1.23
C GLY A 146 15.18 22.83 0.60
N ILE A 147 16.21 22.24 1.22
CA ILE A 147 17.57 22.24 0.66
C ILE A 147 17.62 21.46 -0.66
N LEU A 148 16.99 20.29 -0.73
CA LEU A 148 16.93 19.49 -1.96
C LEU A 148 16.24 20.25 -3.10
N LEU A 149 15.14 20.95 -2.81
CA LEU A 149 14.42 21.74 -3.80
C LEU A 149 15.29 22.89 -4.34
N ALA A 150 15.92 23.65 -3.44
CA ALA A 150 16.81 24.75 -3.82
C ALA A 150 17.98 24.27 -4.70
N ARG A 151 18.49 23.06 -4.45
CA ARG A 151 19.52 22.42 -5.29
C ARG A 151 19.01 22.13 -6.69
N LEU A 152 17.84 21.50 -6.81
CA LEU A 152 17.23 21.18 -8.09
C LEU A 152 16.94 22.43 -8.91
N GLU A 153 16.48 23.50 -8.27
CA GLU A 153 16.25 24.80 -8.93
C GLU A 153 17.55 25.42 -9.45
N ALA A 154 18.64 25.34 -8.68
CA ALA A 154 19.94 25.84 -9.11
C ALA A 154 20.51 25.05 -10.31
N GLU A 155 20.41 23.71 -10.28
CA GLU A 155 20.85 22.85 -11.38
C GLU A 155 20.02 23.10 -12.65
N LEU A 156 18.70 23.29 -12.50
CA LEU A 156 17.84 23.68 -13.62
C LEU A 156 18.28 25.02 -14.21
N GLY A 157 18.58 26.01 -13.37
CA GLY A 157 19.11 27.30 -13.81
C GLY A 157 20.44 27.17 -14.56
N PHE A 158 21.33 26.29 -14.08
CA PHE A 158 22.61 25.99 -14.73
C PHE A 158 22.41 25.36 -16.12
N VAL A 159 21.57 24.33 -16.22
CA VAL A 159 21.26 23.64 -17.49
C VAL A 159 20.67 24.64 -18.49
N GLN A 160 19.71 25.46 -18.07
CA GLN A 160 19.12 26.48 -18.94
C GLN A 160 20.13 27.52 -19.42
N ALA A 161 21.06 27.95 -18.56
CA ALA A 161 22.13 28.87 -18.95
C ALA A 161 23.08 28.21 -19.97
N GLN A 162 23.40 26.94 -19.77
CA GLN A 162 24.25 26.17 -20.69
C GLN A 162 23.58 25.97 -22.04
N GLU A 163 22.29 25.63 -22.08
CA GLU A 163 21.51 25.50 -23.31
C GLU A 163 21.48 26.82 -24.09
N LYS A 164 21.23 27.95 -23.42
CA LYS A 164 21.30 29.28 -24.05
C LYS A 164 22.68 29.53 -24.64
N ARG A 165 23.75 29.19 -23.91
CA ARG A 165 25.12 29.38 -24.38
C ARG A 165 25.45 28.51 -25.59
N ILE A 166 24.99 27.27 -25.61
CA ILE A 166 25.14 26.36 -26.76
C ILE A 166 24.39 26.93 -27.96
N ALA A 167 23.17 27.43 -27.78
CA ALA A 167 22.40 28.06 -28.86
C ALA A 167 23.13 29.29 -29.44
N GLU A 168 23.67 30.17 -28.59
CA GLU A 168 24.48 31.32 -29.01
C GLU A 168 25.73 30.90 -29.81
N LEU A 169 26.50 29.95 -29.29
CA LEU A 169 27.71 29.45 -29.96
C LEU A 169 27.37 28.77 -31.29
N THR A 170 26.25 28.07 -31.36
CA THR A 170 25.76 27.43 -32.59
C THR A 170 25.42 28.49 -33.63
N ALA A 171 24.71 29.56 -33.24
CA ALA A 171 24.39 30.68 -34.11
C ALA A 171 25.65 31.40 -34.62
N GLN A 172 26.63 31.66 -33.73
CA GLN A 172 27.92 32.25 -34.12
C GLN A 172 28.69 31.35 -35.08
N ARG A 173 28.70 30.04 -34.84
CA ARG A 173 29.34 29.06 -35.75
C ARG A 173 28.67 29.07 -37.12
N ASP A 174 27.35 29.09 -37.18
CA ASP A 174 26.61 29.17 -38.46
C ASP A 174 26.94 30.45 -39.22
N GLU A 175 27.05 31.58 -38.52
CA GLU A 175 27.42 32.85 -39.13
C GLU A 175 28.85 32.87 -39.65
N LEU A 176 29.81 32.32 -38.90
CA LEU A 176 31.19 32.15 -39.36
C LEU A 176 31.30 31.22 -40.57
N VAL A 177 30.49 30.16 -40.62
CA VAL A 177 30.43 29.27 -41.79
C VAL A 177 29.88 30.00 -43.02
N ARG A 178 28.87 30.86 -42.86
CA ARG A 178 28.35 31.70 -43.95
C ARG A 178 29.40 32.68 -44.44
N SER A 179 30.01 33.46 -43.54
CA SER A 179 31.03 34.45 -43.92
C SER A 179 32.24 33.79 -44.59
N ARG A 180 32.69 32.63 -44.10
CA ARG A 180 33.77 31.86 -44.75
C ARG A 180 33.40 31.43 -46.17
N ARG A 181 32.15 30.96 -46.39
CA ARG A 181 31.67 30.61 -47.74
C ARG A 181 31.62 31.82 -48.66
N GLU A 182 31.23 33.00 -48.16
CA GLU A 182 31.24 34.24 -48.94
C GLU A 182 32.65 34.69 -49.30
N ILE A 183 33.59 34.63 -48.34
CA ILE A 183 34.99 34.96 -48.58
C ILE A 183 35.59 34.00 -49.62
N ALA A 184 35.33 32.69 -49.51
CA ALA A 184 35.78 31.71 -50.50
C ALA A 184 35.27 32.06 -51.91
N LYS A 185 33.98 32.35 -52.07
CA LYS A 185 33.41 32.78 -53.35
C LYS A 185 34.07 34.06 -53.90
N LYS A 186 34.37 35.03 -53.04
CA LYS A 186 35.05 36.27 -53.43
C LYS A 186 36.50 36.01 -53.83
N ALA A 187 37.20 35.13 -53.11
CA ALA A 187 38.57 34.73 -53.44
C ALA A 187 38.62 34.01 -54.80
N ASP A 188 37.72 33.04 -55.03
CA ASP A 188 37.60 32.34 -56.32
C ASP A 188 37.36 33.34 -57.48
N ALA A 189 36.54 34.37 -57.26
CA ALA A 189 36.31 35.41 -58.27
C ALA A 189 37.55 36.27 -58.54
N VAL A 190 38.33 36.61 -57.50
CA VAL A 190 39.60 37.34 -57.65
C VAL A 190 40.62 36.48 -58.40
N ASP A 191 40.70 35.19 -58.12
CA ASP A 191 41.62 34.27 -58.81
C ASP A 191 41.30 34.18 -60.32
N VAL A 192 40.02 34.16 -60.69
CA VAL A 192 39.60 34.23 -62.10
C VAL A 192 40.05 35.54 -62.75
N LEU A 193 39.83 36.68 -62.08
CA LEU A 193 40.24 37.99 -62.60
C LEU A 193 41.77 38.10 -62.75
N LEU A 194 42.54 37.59 -61.79
CA LEU A 194 44.00 37.54 -61.85
C LEU A 194 44.49 36.65 -63.00
N ALA A 195 43.86 35.48 -63.18
CA ALA A 195 44.17 34.60 -64.30
C ALA A 195 43.93 35.29 -65.64
N ASP A 196 42.82 36.01 -65.80
CA ASP A 196 42.52 36.75 -67.03
C ASP A 196 43.45 37.95 -67.23
N TYR A 197 43.76 38.71 -66.18
CA TYR A 197 44.76 39.77 -66.24
C TYR A 197 46.14 39.24 -66.67
N SER A 198 46.57 38.09 -66.14
CA SER A 198 47.85 37.47 -66.50
C SER A 198 47.90 37.11 -68.00
N LYS A 199 46.82 36.54 -68.55
CA LYS A 199 46.70 36.23 -69.98
C LYS A 199 46.79 37.49 -70.83
N VAL A 200 46.03 38.54 -70.47
CA VAL A 200 46.05 39.82 -71.20
C VAL A 200 47.43 40.44 -71.16
N SER A 201 48.07 40.51 -69.98
CA SER A 201 49.43 41.04 -69.81
C SER A 201 50.45 40.28 -70.66
N HIS A 202 50.43 38.94 -70.64
CA HIS A 202 51.29 38.12 -71.49
C HIS A 202 51.09 38.37 -72.98
N THR A 203 49.84 38.53 -73.44
CA THR A 203 49.56 38.85 -74.85
C THR A 203 50.05 40.24 -75.25
N MET A 204 49.97 41.22 -74.35
CA MET A 204 50.46 42.59 -74.57
C MET A 204 51.99 42.65 -74.60
N LEU A 205 52.67 41.91 -73.72
CA LEU A 205 54.13 41.77 -73.72
C LEU A 205 54.63 41.09 -75.01
N LYS A 206 53.95 40.02 -75.45
CA LYS A 206 54.30 39.29 -76.69
C LYS A 206 54.06 40.10 -77.97
N ARG A 207 53.20 41.12 -77.94
CA ARG A 207 53.00 42.07 -79.07
C ARG A 207 54.01 43.22 -79.09
N ARG A 208 54.77 43.42 -78.01
CA ARG A 208 55.78 44.49 -77.88
C ARG A 208 57.22 44.02 -78.15
N SER A 209 57.47 42.72 -78.24
CA SER A 209 58.73 42.10 -78.71
C SER A 209 58.65 41.76 -80.19
#